data_AF-A0A840E490-F1
#
_entry.id   AF-A0A840E490-F1
#
_cell.length_a   1.000
_cell.length_b   1.000
_cell.length_c   1.000
_cell.angle_alpha   90.00
_cell.angle_beta   90.00
_cell.angle_gamma   90.00
#
_symmetry.space_group_name_H-M   'P 1'
#
loop_
_entity.id
_entity.type
_entity.pdbx_description
1 polymer ?
#
loop_
_entity_poly.entity_id
_entity_poly.type
_entity_poly.pdbx_seq_one_letter_code
_entity_poly.pdbx_strand_id
1 'polypeptide(L)' 'MQLGHSELIADTVCILSRFVDIVILLTTTHQFILELTQDTQIPVINVLNR' A
#
# COMPACT_ATOMS: atom_id res chain seq x y z
N MET A 1 -12.27 10.00 -1.31
CA MET A 1 -10.86 10.25 -0.95
C MET A 1 -10.07 10.24 -2.23
N GLN A 2 -9.50 11.36 -2.61
CA GLN A 2 -8.74 11.50 -3.85
C GLN A 2 -7.26 11.37 -3.48
N LEU A 3 -6.71 10.17 -3.66
CA LEU A 3 -5.31 9.86 -3.43
C LEU A 3 -4.50 10.48 -4.57
N GLY A 4 -4.08 11.72 -4.38
CA GLY A 4 -3.43 12.52 -5.39
C GLY A 4 -2.37 13.42 -4.77
N HIS A 5 -1.12 12.97 -4.87
CA HIS A 5 0.06 13.82 -5.08
C HIS A 5 0.80 14.42 -3.87
N SER A 6 0.36 14.27 -2.62
CA SER A 6 1.17 14.79 -1.48
C SER A 6 1.19 13.95 -0.20
N GLU A 7 0.48 12.83 -0.15
CA GLU A 7 0.70 11.81 0.89
C GLU A 7 1.54 10.67 0.30
N LEU A 8 2.59 10.28 1.02
CA LEU A 8 3.29 9.04 0.70
C LEU A 8 2.27 7.91 0.90
N ILE A 9 2.07 7.10 -0.13
CA ILE A 9 1.16 5.95 -0.09
C ILE A 9 1.53 5.00 1.08
N ALA A 10 2.80 4.98 1.50
CA ALA A 10 3.29 4.31 2.71
C ALA A 10 2.67 4.85 4.00
N ASP A 11 2.61 6.18 4.18
CA ASP A 11 1.93 6.81 5.33
C ASP A 11 0.44 6.46 5.34
N THR A 12 -0.20 6.47 4.17
CA THR A 12 -1.61 6.08 4.05
C THR A 12 -1.83 4.63 4.50
N VAL A 13 -1.00 3.68 4.05
CA VAL A 13 -1.13 2.27 4.46
C VAL A 13 -0.82 2.09 5.96
N CYS A 14 0.13 2.84 6.50
CA CYS A 14 0.42 2.84 7.93
C CYS A 14 -0.79 3.31 8.76
N ILE A 15 -1.48 4.35 8.31
CA ILE A 15 -2.73 4.79 8.94
C ILE A 15 -3.83 3.73 8.81
N LEU A 16 -3.99 3.16 7.61
CA LEU A 16 -5.00 2.14 7.34
C LEU A 16 -4.78 0.86 8.14
N SER A 17 -3.54 0.52 8.50
CA SER A 17 -3.21 -0.68 9.29
C SER A 17 -3.90 -0.76 10.66
N ARG A 18 -4.36 0.38 11.19
CA ARG A 18 -5.17 0.43 12.42
C ARG A 18 -6.64 0.04 12.22
N PHE A 19 -7.08 -0.06 10.97
CA PHE A 19 -8.46 -0.29 10.58
C PHE A 19 -8.65 -1.56 9.75
N VAL A 20 -7.59 -2.10 9.18
CA VAL A 20 -7.63 -3.29 8.33
C VAL A 20 -6.50 -4.25 8.67
N ASP A 21 -6.78 -5.55 8.59
CA ASP A 21 -5.78 -6.59 8.79
C ASP A 21 -4.92 -6.85 7.53
N ILE A 22 -5.43 -6.49 6.35
CA ILE A 22 -4.80 -6.79 5.05
C ILE A 22 -5.06 -5.65 4.07
N VAL A 23 -4.04 -5.30 3.29
CA VAL A 23 -4.17 -4.38 2.14
C VAL A 23 -3.88 -5.11 0.84
N ILE A 24 -4.79 -4.94 -0.12
CA ILE A 24 -4.66 -5.49 -1.48
C ILE A 24 -4.50 -4.32 -2.44
N LEU A 25 -3.42 -4.34 -3.23
CA LEU A 25 -3.14 -3.33 -4.25
C LEU A 25 -3.10 -3.96 -5.64
N LEU A 26 -3.68 -3.24 -6.59
CA LEU A 26 -3.53 -3.49 -8.02
C LEU A 26 -2.52 -2.48 -8.55
N THR A 27 -1.27 -2.92 -8.72
CA THR A 27 -0.20 -2.08 -9.26
C THR A 27 0.65 -2.84 -10.27
N THR A 28 1.10 -2.15 -11.32
CA THR A 28 2.03 -2.70 -12.32
C THR A 28 3.49 -2.54 -11.92
N THR A 29 3.77 -1.76 -10.87
CA THR A 29 5.13 -1.40 -10.46
C THR A 29 5.49 -2.09 -9.15
N HIS A 30 6.47 -2.99 -9.19
CA HIS A 30 6.89 -3.76 -8.02
C HIS A 30 7.60 -2.89 -6.95
N GLN A 31 8.29 -1.84 -7.36
CA GLN A 31 8.99 -0.94 -6.43
C GLN A 31 8.04 -0.32 -5.39
N PHE A 32 6.82 0.04 -5.79
CA PHE A 32 5.81 0.58 -4.87
C PHE A 32 5.42 -0.41 -3.77
N ILE A 33 5.32 -1.71 -4.10
CA ILE A 33 5.02 -2.74 -3.09
C ILE A 33 6.18 -2.84 -2.09
N LEU A 34 7.43 -2.79 -2.57
CA LEU A 34 8.59 -2.88 -1.70
C LEU A 34 8.65 -1.72 -0.71
N GLU A 35 8.48 -0.48 -1.19
CA GLU A 35 8.42 0.71 -0.34
C GLU A 35 7.27 0.61 0.67
N LEU A 36 6.09 0.17 0.24
CA LEU A 36 4.96 -0.05 1.15
C LEU A 36 5.25 -1.07 2.24
N THR A 37 5.88 -2.19 1.90
CA THR A 37 6.18 -3.27 2.85
C THR A 37 7.25 -2.91 3.88
N GLN A 38 8.09 -1.90 3.62
CA GLN A 38 9.11 -1.47 4.59
C GLN A 38 8.50 -0.75 5.80
N ASP A 39 7.44 0.02 5.58
CA ASP A 39 6.83 0.87 6.61
C ASP A 39 5.57 0.28 7.26
N THR A 40 5.12 -0.90 6.81
CA THR A 40 3.81 -1.45 7.21
C THR A 40 3.91 -2.75 7.99
N GLN A 41 3.11 -2.87 9.05
CA GLN A 41 3.09 -4.02 9.96
C GLN A 41 2.05 -5.09 9.58
N ILE A 42 1.30 -4.87 8.52
CA ILE A 42 0.24 -5.75 8.03
C ILE A 42 0.60 -6.30 6.64
N PRO A 43 0.12 -7.49 6.26
CA PRO A 43 0.37 -8.05 4.94
C PRO A 43 -0.17 -7.17 3.81
N VAL A 44 0.69 -6.95 2.81
CA VAL A 44 0.40 -6.22 1.58
C VAL A 44 0.45 -7.20 0.41
N ILE A 45 -0.65 -7.35 -0.33
CA ILE A 45 -0.77 -8.28 -1.45
C ILE A 45 -0.81 -7.50 -2.76
N ASN A 46 0.12 -7.80 -3.67
CA ASN A 46 0.07 -7.31 -5.04
C ASN A 46 -0.76 -8.24 -5.92
N VAL A 47 -1.85 -7.73 -6.48
CA VAL A 47 -2.64 -8.43 -7.48
C VAL A 47 -2.22 -7.92 -8.84
N LEU A 48 -1.26 -8.62 -9.45
CA LEU A 48 -0.82 -8.36 -10.82
C LEU A 48 -1.86 -8.89 -11.80
N ASN A 49 -2.44 -8.00 -12.59
CA ASN A 49 -3.19 -8.37 -13.79
C ASN A 49 -2.28 -8.14 -14.99
N ARG A 50 -1.79 -9.26 -15.56
CA ARG A 50 -0.99 -9.47 -16.78
C ARG A 50 -0.14 -8.32 -17.33
#